data_AF-A0A2G9XYQ4-F1
#
_entry.id   AF-A0A2G9XYQ4-F1
#
_cell.length_a   1.000
_cell.length_b   1.000
_cell.length_c   1.000
_cell.angle_alpha   90.00
_cell.angle_beta   90.00
_cell.angle_gamma   90.00
#
_symmetry.space_group_name_H-M   'P 1'
#
loop_
_entity.id
_entity.type
_entity.pdbx_description
1 polymer ?
#
loop_
_entity_poly.entity_id
_entity_poly.type
_entity_poly.pdbx_seq_one_letter_code
_entity_poly.pdbx_strand_id
1 'polypeptide(L)'
;MPPVTLKMVEDLRDTVQDILVSYEARIRELSNKLKGKGVQLLDHSKNERALLTQQLESLLAKKAHLRKKDFRLMMQDIESYQMEHEKRVRQLIEGLSEEELRRIQGLKKSLDQGGLSEAIEAMTNPGKEWLVKEELAEFQREKEELSLQLKRILEKADSLSIKDFKKALKRLKAKKREAKSKEQVEGILLEHHKFQKEVRKLLNNFKVLQCSIEKFWQKEMSKIKGGELR
;
A
#
# COMPACT_ATOMS: atom_id res chain seq x y z
N MET A 1 -39.37 -22.27 -1.89
CA MET A 1 -37.97 -22.16 -2.33
C MET A 1 -37.48 -23.55 -2.67
N PRO A 2 -36.85 -23.78 -3.83
CA PRO A 2 -36.23 -25.07 -4.12
C PRO A 2 -35.16 -25.36 -3.06
N PRO A 3 -35.04 -26.61 -2.58
CA PRO A 3 -34.03 -26.98 -1.59
C PRO A 3 -32.63 -26.81 -2.19
N VAL A 4 -31.73 -26.16 -1.45
CA VAL A 4 -30.31 -26.18 -1.77
C VAL A 4 -29.86 -27.64 -1.69
N THR A 5 -29.41 -28.18 -2.81
CA THR A 5 -28.97 -29.59 -2.88
C THR A 5 -27.52 -29.68 -2.42
N LEU A 6 -27.14 -30.81 -1.81
CA LEU A 6 -25.76 -31.09 -1.38
C LEU A 6 -24.76 -30.88 -2.52
N LYS A 7 -25.15 -31.31 -3.72
CA LYS A 7 -24.38 -31.12 -4.96
C LYS A 7 -24.08 -29.64 -5.26
N MET A 8 -25.03 -28.74 -5.06
CA MET A 8 -24.79 -27.30 -5.27
C MET A 8 -23.78 -26.72 -4.27
N VAL A 9 -23.72 -27.26 -3.05
CA VAL A 9 -22.74 -26.84 -2.04
C VAL A 9 -21.35 -27.34 -2.40
N GLU A 10 -21.24 -28.57 -2.90
CA GLU A 10 -19.99 -29.15 -3.39
C GLU A 10 -19.46 -28.40 -4.63
N ASP A 11 -20.30 -28.17 -5.63
CA ASP A 11 -19.94 -27.41 -6.84
C ASP A 11 -19.44 -25.98 -6.50
N LEU A 12 -20.08 -25.32 -5.53
CA LEU A 12 -19.69 -23.99 -5.06
C LEU A 12 -18.36 -24.03 -4.30
N ARG A 13 -18.12 -25.06 -3.49
CA ARG A 13 -16.85 -25.25 -2.78
C ARG A 13 -15.70 -25.43 -3.77
N ASP A 14 -15.88 -26.27 -4.77
CA ASP A 14 -14.88 -26.50 -5.82
C ASP A 14 -14.58 -25.22 -6.59
N THR A 15 -15.62 -24.46 -6.94
CA THR A 15 -15.47 -23.15 -7.57
C THR A 15 -14.65 -22.18 -6.70
N VAL A 16 -14.93 -22.10 -5.39
CA VAL A 16 -14.16 -21.23 -4.48
C VAL A 16 -12.71 -21.71 -4.37
N GLN A 17 -12.47 -23.01 -4.35
CA GLN A 17 -11.12 -23.58 -4.30
C GLN A 17 -10.31 -23.23 -5.55
N ASP A 18 -10.89 -23.37 -6.73
CA ASP A 18 -10.26 -22.99 -8.00
C ASP A 18 -9.93 -21.49 -8.05
N ILE A 19 -10.86 -20.66 -7.56
CA ILE A 19 -10.62 -19.22 -7.44
C ILE A 19 -9.44 -18.97 -6.50
N LEU A 20 -9.37 -19.60 -5.32
CA LEU A 20 -8.27 -19.44 -4.38
C LEU A 20 -6.91 -19.84 -4.99
N VAL A 21 -6.87 -20.93 -5.77
CA VAL A 21 -5.65 -21.36 -6.48
C VAL A 21 -5.23 -20.33 -7.53
N SER A 22 -6.16 -19.81 -8.31
CA SER A 22 -5.92 -18.77 -9.31
C SER A 22 -5.41 -17.46 -8.67
N TYR A 23 -6.03 -17.02 -7.57
CA TYR A 23 -5.58 -15.86 -6.80
C TYR A 23 -4.18 -16.06 -6.22
N GLU A 24 -3.88 -17.26 -5.69
CA GLU A 24 -2.55 -17.58 -5.17
C GLU A 24 -1.47 -17.48 -6.25
N ALA A 25 -1.73 -18.06 -7.43
CA ALA A 25 -0.82 -17.98 -8.57
C ALA A 25 -0.56 -16.52 -8.98
N ARG A 26 -1.62 -15.71 -9.06
CA ARG A 26 -1.53 -14.28 -9.37
C ARG A 26 -0.75 -13.49 -8.31
N ILE A 27 -0.96 -13.76 -7.02
CA ILE A 27 -0.22 -13.10 -5.94
C ILE A 27 1.27 -13.45 -6.02
N ARG A 28 1.61 -14.71 -6.30
CA ARG A 28 3.02 -15.11 -6.50
C ARG A 28 3.63 -14.40 -7.71
N GLU A 29 2.92 -14.34 -8.84
CA GLU A 29 3.38 -13.65 -10.03
C GLU A 29 3.61 -12.15 -9.78
N LEU A 30 2.64 -11.48 -9.15
CA LEU A 30 2.75 -10.07 -8.76
C LEU A 30 3.91 -9.86 -7.80
N SER A 31 4.04 -10.72 -6.79
CA SER A 31 5.14 -10.67 -5.83
C SER A 31 6.49 -10.78 -6.52
N ASN A 32 6.63 -11.71 -7.47
CA ASN A 32 7.86 -11.89 -8.26
C ASN A 32 8.13 -10.67 -9.15
N LYS A 33 7.09 -10.09 -9.78
CA LYS A 33 7.23 -8.86 -10.56
C LYS A 33 7.66 -7.67 -9.69
N LEU A 34 7.07 -7.49 -8.51
CA LEU A 34 7.41 -6.42 -7.57
C LEU A 34 8.82 -6.60 -7.00
N LYS A 35 9.18 -7.82 -6.57
CA LYS A 35 10.53 -8.12 -6.08
C LYS A 35 11.59 -8.01 -7.18
N GLY A 36 11.27 -8.37 -8.41
CA GLY A 36 12.19 -8.23 -9.55
C GLY A 36 12.27 -6.79 -10.04
N LYS A 37 11.22 -6.32 -10.70
CA LYS A 37 11.19 -5.01 -11.36
C LYS A 37 11.19 -3.85 -10.37
N GLY A 38 10.47 -3.97 -9.26
CA GLY A 38 10.41 -2.93 -8.23
C GLY A 38 11.80 -2.71 -7.62
N VAL A 39 12.48 -3.77 -7.17
CA VAL A 39 13.85 -3.66 -6.63
C VAL A 39 14.83 -3.11 -7.67
N GLN A 40 14.77 -3.59 -8.92
CA GLN A 40 15.63 -3.07 -9.99
C GLN A 40 15.41 -1.56 -10.22
N LEU A 41 14.17 -1.08 -10.13
CA LEU A 41 13.85 0.34 -10.25
C LEU A 41 14.42 1.16 -9.08
N LEU A 42 14.38 0.62 -7.86
CA LEU A 42 15.01 1.23 -6.68
C LEU A 42 16.53 1.31 -6.84
N ASP A 43 17.16 0.24 -7.30
CA ASP A 43 18.61 0.18 -7.50
C ASP A 43 19.07 1.13 -8.62
N HIS A 44 18.35 1.13 -9.75
CA HIS A 44 18.61 2.04 -10.86
C HIS A 44 18.49 3.51 -10.41
N SER A 45 17.47 3.82 -9.61
CA SER A 45 17.27 5.14 -9.01
C SER A 45 18.44 5.58 -8.13
N LYS A 46 18.86 4.69 -7.23
CA LYS A 46 19.99 4.92 -6.33
C LYS A 46 21.27 5.20 -7.11
N ASN A 47 21.54 4.44 -8.16
CA ASN A 47 22.70 4.60 -9.02
C ASN A 47 22.68 5.92 -9.81
N GLU A 48 21.53 6.27 -10.40
CA GLU A 48 21.34 7.55 -11.11
C GLU A 48 21.60 8.73 -10.17
N ARG A 49 21.05 8.70 -8.95
CA ARG A 49 21.27 9.74 -7.95
C ARG A 49 22.74 9.83 -7.53
N ALA A 50 23.40 8.71 -7.30
CA ALA A 50 24.81 8.67 -6.91
C ALA A 50 25.68 9.32 -8.00
N LEU A 51 25.40 9.01 -9.27
CA LEU A 51 26.08 9.60 -10.42
C LEU A 51 25.89 11.12 -10.48
N LEU A 52 24.64 11.60 -10.39
CA LEU A 52 24.34 13.04 -10.40
C LEU A 52 25.01 13.78 -9.24
N THR A 53 25.04 13.16 -8.06
CA THR A 53 25.68 13.71 -6.86
C THR A 53 27.19 13.83 -7.04
N GLN A 54 27.83 12.79 -7.58
CA GLN A 54 29.26 12.80 -7.88
C GLN A 54 29.63 13.86 -8.94
N GLN A 55 28.80 14.02 -9.98
CA GLN A 55 28.98 15.07 -10.99
C GLN A 55 28.90 16.47 -10.37
N LEU A 56 27.88 16.72 -9.54
CA LEU A 56 27.74 17.98 -8.81
C LEU A 56 28.93 18.24 -7.88
N GLU A 57 29.37 17.24 -7.12
CA GLU A 57 30.52 17.38 -6.22
C GLU A 57 31.80 17.75 -6.99
N SER A 58 32.03 17.10 -8.14
CA SER A 58 33.19 17.34 -9.00
C SER A 58 33.16 18.75 -9.61
N LEU A 59 32.00 19.22 -10.07
CA LEU A 59 31.83 20.58 -10.61
C LEU A 59 32.03 21.65 -9.54
N LEU A 60 31.49 21.44 -8.34
CA LEU A 60 31.62 22.37 -7.23
C LEU A 60 33.07 22.46 -6.73
N ALA A 61 33.78 21.34 -6.72
CA ALA A 61 35.20 21.30 -6.36
C ALA A 61 36.07 22.13 -7.34
N LYS A 62 35.78 22.06 -8.65
CA LYS A 62 36.51 22.82 -9.67
C LYS A 62 36.35 24.33 -9.52
N LYS A 63 35.23 24.80 -8.99
CA LYS A 63 34.90 26.24 -8.97
C LYS A 63 35.29 26.94 -7.67
N ALA A 64 35.92 26.27 -6.71
CA ALA A 64 36.35 26.83 -5.41
C ALA A 64 35.25 27.52 -4.57
N HIS A 65 34.00 27.52 -5.03
CA HIS A 65 32.94 28.39 -4.54
C HIS A 65 32.16 27.73 -3.37
N LEU A 66 31.95 26.42 -3.38
CA LEU A 66 31.25 25.74 -2.30
C LEU A 66 32.19 24.81 -1.54
N ARG A 67 32.26 24.96 -0.21
CA ARG A 67 32.98 24.00 0.63
C ARG A 67 32.36 22.62 0.44
N LYS A 68 33.17 21.67 -0.01
CA LYS A 68 32.81 20.24 -0.18
C LYS A 68 32.06 19.68 1.03
N LYS A 69 32.43 20.11 2.24
CA LYS A 69 31.76 19.78 3.50
C LYS A 69 30.30 20.23 3.55
N ASP A 70 30.00 21.47 3.15
CA ASP A 70 28.63 22.02 3.18
C ASP A 70 27.73 21.28 2.18
N PHE A 71 28.26 20.94 0.99
CA PHE A 71 27.55 20.12 0.00
C PHE A 71 27.20 18.74 0.57
N ARG A 72 28.21 18.03 1.09
CA ARG A 72 28.05 16.68 1.63
C ARG A 72 27.02 16.63 2.76
N LEU A 73 27.08 17.57 3.70
CA LEU A 73 26.09 17.65 4.79
C LEU A 73 24.67 17.86 4.26
N MET A 74 24.50 18.65 3.19
CA MET A 74 23.17 18.84 2.60
C MET A 74 22.67 17.63 1.83
N MET A 75 23.54 16.94 1.09
CA MET A 75 23.20 15.72 0.36
C MET A 75 22.95 14.54 1.29
N GLN A 76 23.71 14.43 2.38
CA GLN A 76 23.55 13.38 3.38
C GLN A 76 22.12 13.34 3.92
N ASP A 77 21.53 14.50 4.24
CA ASP A 77 20.14 14.53 4.70
C ASP A 77 19.18 13.97 3.64
N ILE A 78 19.37 14.35 2.37
CA ILE A 78 18.53 13.90 1.24
C ILE A 78 18.68 12.38 1.07
N GLU A 79 19.92 11.90 1.05
CA GLU A 79 20.27 10.48 0.91
C GLU A 79 19.71 9.64 2.06
N SER A 80 19.87 10.07 3.31
CA SER A 80 19.37 9.33 4.48
C SER A 80 17.87 9.09 4.41
N TYR A 81 17.09 10.12 4.07
CA TYR A 81 15.64 9.95 3.92
C TYR A 81 15.27 9.07 2.75
N GLN A 82 15.95 9.23 1.61
CA GLN A 82 15.67 8.40 0.46
C GLN A 82 16.00 6.92 0.74
N MET A 83 17.07 6.65 1.50
CA MET A 83 17.38 5.29 1.98
C MET A 83 16.34 4.77 2.96
N GLU A 84 15.86 5.59 3.89
CA GLU A 84 14.77 5.21 4.80
C GLU A 84 13.47 4.91 4.04
N HIS A 85 13.08 5.77 3.10
CA HIS A 85 11.89 5.59 2.28
C HIS A 85 12.02 4.34 1.39
N GLU A 86 13.16 4.17 0.71
CA GLU A 86 13.47 2.96 -0.08
C GLU A 86 13.38 1.70 0.78
N LYS A 87 13.92 1.74 2.01
CA LYS A 87 13.83 0.62 2.96
C LYS A 87 12.37 0.31 3.31
N ARG A 88 11.53 1.32 3.57
CA ARG A 88 10.09 1.12 3.85
C ARG A 88 9.38 0.48 2.65
N VAL A 89 9.62 0.99 1.44
CA VAL A 89 9.02 0.44 0.22
C VAL A 89 9.43 -1.03 0.02
N ARG A 90 10.71 -1.36 0.24
CA ARG A 90 11.19 -2.77 0.18
C ARG A 90 10.48 -3.64 1.22
N GLN A 91 10.38 -3.18 2.46
CA GLN A 91 9.68 -3.90 3.53
C GLN A 91 8.19 -4.10 3.22
N LEU A 92 7.53 -3.11 2.61
CA LEU A 92 6.14 -3.22 2.16
C LEU A 92 5.98 -4.26 1.05
N ILE A 93 6.87 -4.26 0.04
CA ILE A 93 6.86 -5.25 -1.04
C ILE A 93 7.08 -6.67 -0.50
N GLU A 94 8.03 -6.83 0.43
CA GLU A 94 8.35 -8.11 1.05
C GLU A 94 7.18 -8.62 1.91
N GLY A 95 6.63 -7.75 2.77
CA GLY A 95 5.53 -8.07 3.68
C GLY A 95 4.21 -8.38 2.97
N LEU A 96 3.88 -7.67 1.88
CA LEU A 96 2.63 -7.89 1.13
C LEU A 96 2.49 -9.33 0.65
N SER A 97 3.56 -9.89 0.10
CA SER A 97 3.57 -11.25 -0.42
C SER A 97 3.27 -12.28 0.68
N GLU A 98 3.92 -12.12 1.83
CA GLU A 98 3.76 -13.03 2.95
C GLU A 98 2.39 -12.91 3.61
N GLU A 99 1.88 -11.69 3.76
CA GLU A 99 0.56 -11.44 4.34
C GLU A 99 -0.56 -12.01 3.46
N GLU A 100 -0.52 -11.75 2.15
CA GLU A 100 -1.55 -12.25 1.22
C GLU A 100 -1.50 -13.78 1.08
N LEU A 101 -0.29 -14.38 1.07
CA LEU A 101 -0.15 -15.85 1.07
C LEU A 101 -0.67 -16.47 2.38
N ARG A 102 -0.35 -15.87 3.54
CA ARG A 102 -0.89 -16.32 4.84
C ARG A 102 -2.41 -16.23 4.87
N ARG A 103 -2.97 -15.15 4.32
CA ARG A 103 -4.42 -14.97 4.19
C ARG A 103 -5.04 -16.07 3.34
N ILE A 104 -4.51 -16.36 2.15
CA ILE A 104 -4.99 -17.46 1.29
C ILE A 104 -4.94 -18.80 2.01
N GLN A 105 -3.85 -19.10 2.72
CA GLN A 105 -3.74 -20.33 3.50
C GLN A 105 -4.80 -20.41 4.60
N GLY A 106 -5.12 -19.29 5.25
CA GLY A 106 -6.23 -19.18 6.20
C GLY A 106 -7.58 -19.48 5.54
N LEU A 107 -7.83 -18.92 4.35
CA LEU A 107 -9.07 -19.16 3.59
C LEU A 107 -9.24 -20.63 3.18
N LYS A 108 -8.17 -21.26 2.70
CA LYS A 108 -8.17 -22.70 2.37
C LYS A 108 -8.54 -23.55 3.59
N LYS A 109 -7.93 -23.27 4.75
CA LYS A 109 -8.25 -23.95 6.02
C LYS A 109 -9.70 -23.74 6.45
N SER A 110 -10.22 -22.51 6.37
CA SER A 110 -11.62 -22.23 6.69
C SER A 110 -12.57 -22.97 5.74
N LEU A 111 -12.25 -23.03 4.44
CA LEU A 111 -13.05 -23.75 3.46
C LEU A 111 -13.10 -25.26 3.75
N ASP A 112 -11.97 -25.84 4.15
CA ASP A 112 -11.88 -27.25 4.56
C ASP A 112 -12.69 -27.56 5.84
N GLN A 113 -12.90 -26.55 6.68
CA GLN A 113 -13.73 -26.64 7.89
C GLN A 113 -15.22 -26.31 7.63
N GLY A 114 -15.61 -26.04 6.38
CA GLY A 114 -16.98 -25.68 6.00
C GLY A 114 -17.33 -24.19 6.13
N GLY A 115 -16.35 -23.32 6.41
CA GLY A 115 -16.50 -21.87 6.54
C GLY A 115 -16.57 -21.13 5.20
N LEU A 116 -17.56 -21.47 4.37
CA LEU A 116 -17.74 -20.90 3.02
C LEU A 116 -18.10 -19.40 3.07
N SER A 117 -18.92 -18.99 4.04
CA SER A 117 -19.35 -17.60 4.19
C SER A 117 -18.19 -16.70 4.59
N GLU A 118 -17.38 -17.16 5.54
CA GLU A 118 -16.18 -16.47 6.03
C GLU A 118 -15.14 -16.33 4.92
N ALA A 119 -14.98 -17.39 4.10
CA ALA A 119 -14.06 -17.36 2.95
C ALA A 119 -14.49 -16.31 1.91
N ILE A 120 -15.77 -16.26 1.55
CA ILE A 120 -16.31 -15.28 0.60
C ILE A 120 -16.17 -13.86 1.15
N GLU A 121 -16.55 -13.63 2.41
CA GLU A 121 -16.46 -12.32 3.04
C GLU A 121 -15.02 -11.82 3.10
N ALA A 122 -14.09 -12.70 3.48
CA ALA A 122 -12.69 -12.37 3.49
C ALA A 122 -12.13 -12.14 2.07
N MET A 123 -12.61 -12.80 1.01
CA MET A 123 -12.20 -12.49 -0.36
C MET A 123 -12.67 -11.11 -0.84
N THR A 124 -13.78 -10.59 -0.32
CA THR A 124 -14.30 -9.27 -0.70
C THR A 124 -13.54 -8.09 -0.08
N ASN A 125 -12.73 -8.33 0.96
CA ASN A 125 -11.96 -7.27 1.58
C ASN A 125 -10.71 -6.93 0.73
N PRO A 126 -10.62 -5.74 0.12
CA PRO A 126 -9.50 -5.36 -0.73
C PRO A 126 -8.20 -5.45 0.10
N GLY A 127 -7.30 -6.35 -0.31
CA GLY A 127 -6.00 -6.53 0.35
C GLY A 127 -5.17 -5.25 0.38
N LYS A 128 -3.97 -5.32 0.98
CA LYS A 128 -3.07 -4.16 1.08
C LYS A 128 -2.37 -3.81 -0.25
N GLU A 129 -2.76 -4.43 -1.36
CA GLU A 129 -2.18 -4.20 -2.68
C GLU A 129 -2.25 -2.73 -3.12
N TRP A 130 -3.36 -2.04 -2.83
CA TRP A 130 -3.53 -0.63 -3.20
C TRP A 130 -2.53 0.27 -2.46
N LEU A 131 -2.21 -0.03 -1.19
CA LEU A 131 -1.26 0.73 -0.38
C LEU A 131 0.14 0.64 -1.00
N VAL A 132 0.56 -0.57 -1.38
CA VAL A 132 1.88 -0.76 -2.03
C VAL A 132 1.95 -0.05 -3.38
N LYS A 133 0.86 -0.01 -4.14
CA LYS A 133 0.79 0.74 -5.40
C LYS A 133 0.93 2.25 -5.19
N GLU A 134 0.25 2.78 -4.19
CA GLU A 134 0.27 4.21 -3.86
C GLU A 134 1.67 4.65 -3.40
N GLU A 135 2.27 3.91 -2.47
CA GLU A 135 3.63 4.15 -1.97
C GLU A 135 4.69 4.08 -3.08
N LEU A 136 4.57 3.10 -3.99
CA LEU A 136 5.47 3.00 -5.14
C LEU A 136 5.31 4.18 -6.11
N ALA A 137 4.07 4.62 -6.35
CA ALA A 137 3.80 5.74 -7.25
C ALA A 137 4.28 7.07 -6.64
N GLU A 138 4.13 7.26 -5.33
CA GLU A 138 4.69 8.40 -4.63
C GLU A 138 6.21 8.39 -4.66
N PHE A 139 6.86 7.29 -4.29
CA PHE A 139 8.31 7.14 -4.36
C PHE A 139 8.86 7.46 -5.76
N GLN A 140 8.20 6.97 -6.80
CA GLN A 140 8.60 7.25 -8.18
C GLN A 140 8.48 8.74 -8.54
N ARG A 141 7.38 9.41 -8.16
CA ARG A 141 7.20 10.85 -8.37
C ARG A 141 8.27 11.66 -7.64
N GLU A 142 8.55 11.34 -6.37
CA GLU A 142 9.58 12.01 -5.58
C GLU A 142 10.96 11.87 -6.23
N LYS A 143 11.29 10.66 -6.69
CA LYS A 143 12.54 10.38 -7.40
C LYS A 143 12.66 11.24 -8.65
N GLU A 144 11.66 11.21 -9.53
CA GLU A 144 11.69 11.90 -10.81
C GLU A 144 11.85 13.41 -10.60
N GLU A 145 11.12 13.97 -9.63
CA GLU A 145 11.24 15.38 -9.25
C GLU A 145 12.63 15.71 -8.69
N LEU A 146 13.21 14.85 -7.84
CA LEU A 146 14.58 15.03 -7.33
C LEU A 146 15.62 14.98 -8.46
N SER A 147 15.55 13.98 -9.34
CA SER A 147 16.46 13.82 -10.48
C SER A 147 16.36 15.04 -11.41
N LEU A 148 15.15 15.50 -11.71
CA LEU A 148 14.90 16.71 -12.51
C LEU A 148 15.52 17.95 -11.87
N GLN A 149 15.38 18.12 -10.55
CA GLN A 149 15.98 19.25 -9.84
C GLN A 149 17.51 19.19 -9.83
N LEU A 150 18.11 18.02 -9.64
CA LEU A 150 19.57 17.84 -9.72
C LEU A 150 20.11 18.12 -11.13
N LYS A 151 19.42 17.63 -12.18
CA LYS A 151 19.75 17.90 -13.59
C LYS A 151 19.68 19.40 -13.91
N ARG A 152 18.62 20.10 -13.48
CA ARG A 152 18.50 21.57 -13.64
C ARG A 152 19.61 22.34 -12.94
N ILE A 153 20.11 21.85 -11.80
CA ILE A 153 21.24 22.46 -11.10
C ILE A 153 22.54 22.22 -11.89
N LEU A 154 22.73 21.01 -12.43
CA LEU A 154 23.87 20.67 -13.28
C LEU A 154 23.92 21.54 -14.55
N GLU A 155 22.80 21.69 -15.25
CA GLU A 155 22.70 22.53 -16.47
C GLU A 155 23.12 23.97 -16.23
N LYS A 156 22.83 24.49 -15.03
CA LYS A 156 23.16 25.86 -14.63
C LYS A 156 24.45 25.96 -13.84
N ALA A 157 25.21 24.87 -13.66
CA ALA A 157 26.41 24.86 -12.83
C ALA A 157 27.48 25.86 -13.30
N ASP A 158 27.40 26.31 -14.56
CA ASP A 158 28.26 27.33 -15.13
C ASP A 158 27.98 28.76 -14.69
N SER A 159 26.72 29.08 -14.41
CA SER A 159 26.28 30.41 -13.98
C SER A 159 25.79 30.45 -12.54
N LEU A 160 25.68 29.31 -11.86
CA LEU A 160 25.10 29.26 -10.53
C LEU A 160 26.03 29.83 -9.46
N SER A 161 25.57 30.86 -8.76
CA SER A 161 26.23 31.29 -7.55
C SER A 161 26.03 30.27 -6.42
N ILE A 162 26.93 30.29 -5.44
CA ILE A 162 26.83 29.50 -4.19
C ILE A 162 25.48 29.73 -3.49
N LYS A 163 25.02 30.98 -3.52
CA LYS A 163 23.80 31.41 -2.86
C LYS A 163 22.59 30.77 -3.55
N ASP A 164 22.58 30.74 -4.88
CA ASP A 164 21.52 30.10 -5.66
C ASP A 164 21.53 28.58 -5.48
N PHE A 165 22.72 27.98 -5.41
CA PHE A 165 22.87 26.56 -5.14
C PHE A 165 22.30 26.19 -3.77
N LYS A 166 22.69 26.92 -2.71
CA LYS A 166 22.15 26.75 -1.36
C LYS A 166 20.62 26.97 -1.33
N LYS A 167 20.11 27.93 -2.10
CA LYS A 167 18.66 28.19 -2.20
C LYS A 167 17.92 27.03 -2.87
N ALA A 168 18.48 26.47 -3.94
CA ALA A 168 17.93 25.29 -4.61
C ALA A 168 17.89 24.08 -3.66
N LEU A 169 18.99 23.80 -2.95
CA LEU A 169 19.05 22.72 -1.97
C LEU A 169 18.09 22.93 -0.78
N LYS A 170 17.93 24.18 -0.30
CA LYS A 170 16.94 24.48 0.75
C LYS A 170 15.51 24.22 0.27
N ARG A 171 15.19 24.55 -0.99
CA ARG A 171 13.88 24.26 -1.60
C ARG A 171 13.65 22.74 -1.69
N LEU A 172 14.67 21.98 -2.10
CA LEU A 172 14.63 20.51 -2.07
C LEU A 172 14.33 19.98 -0.67
N LYS A 173 15.04 20.45 0.36
CA LYS A 173 14.79 20.06 1.75
C LYS A 173 13.39 20.45 2.24
N ALA A 174 12.89 21.62 1.85
CA ALA A 174 11.57 22.09 2.24
C ALA A 174 10.46 21.23 1.62
N LYS A 175 10.52 20.97 0.31
CA LYS A 175 9.58 20.07 -0.37
C LYS A 175 9.56 18.68 0.26
N LYS A 176 10.73 18.15 0.64
CA LYS A 176 10.84 16.87 1.34
C LYS A 176 10.20 16.89 2.74
N ARG A 177 10.38 17.96 3.51
CA ARG A 177 9.71 18.09 4.83
C ARG A 177 8.20 18.18 4.68
N GLU A 178 7.74 18.87 3.65
CA GLU A 178 6.32 18.96 3.31
C GLU A 178 5.76 17.59 2.91
N ALA A 179 6.48 16.83 2.07
CA ALA A 179 6.11 15.46 1.71
C ALA A 179 5.99 14.56 2.95
N LYS A 180 6.99 14.57 3.85
CA LYS A 180 6.93 13.82 5.11
C LYS A 180 5.74 14.21 6.01
N SER A 181 5.34 15.49 5.98
CA SER A 181 4.15 15.95 6.71
C SER A 181 2.85 15.52 6.03
N LYS A 182 2.80 15.47 4.69
CA LYS A 182 1.67 14.95 3.94
C LYS A 182 1.50 13.46 4.15
N GLU A 183 2.59 12.70 4.14
CA GLU A 183 2.62 11.26 4.45
C GLU A 183 1.96 10.95 5.80
N GLN A 184 2.26 11.77 6.83
CA GLN A 184 1.61 11.63 8.15
C GLN A 184 0.11 11.90 8.10
N VAL A 185 -0.32 12.91 7.33
CA VAL A 185 -1.73 13.28 7.18
C VAL A 185 -2.50 12.23 6.36
N GLU A 186 -1.91 11.73 5.27
CA GLU A 186 -2.49 10.65 4.46
C GLU A 186 -2.60 9.35 5.26
N GLY A 187 -1.61 9.00 6.07
CA GLY A 187 -1.71 7.87 7.00
C GLY A 187 -2.94 7.97 7.91
N ILE A 188 -3.20 9.15 8.49
CA ILE A 188 -4.39 9.41 9.32
C ILE A 188 -5.68 9.30 8.50
N LEU A 189 -5.71 9.83 7.28
CA LEU A 189 -6.88 9.75 6.40
C LEU A 189 -7.19 8.30 5.98
N LEU A 190 -6.17 7.49 5.76
CA LEU A 190 -6.32 6.07 5.43
C LEU A 190 -6.85 5.26 6.62
N GLU A 191 -6.35 5.51 7.82
CA GLU A 191 -6.90 4.93 9.05
C GLU A 191 -8.35 5.35 9.25
N HIS A 192 -8.66 6.63 9.04
CA HIS A 192 -10.03 7.14 9.11
C HIS A 192 -10.94 6.45 8.09
N HIS A 193 -10.48 6.24 6.86
CA HIS A 193 -11.26 5.56 5.83
C HIS A 193 -11.50 4.07 6.17
N LYS A 194 -10.50 3.37 6.71
CA LYS A 194 -10.65 1.99 7.22
C LYS A 194 -11.70 1.93 8.33
N PHE A 195 -11.59 2.82 9.31
CA PHE A 195 -12.56 2.93 10.40
C PHE A 195 -13.98 3.16 9.86
N GLN A 196 -14.16 4.07 8.89
CA GLN A 196 -15.47 4.28 8.27
C GLN A 196 -16.02 3.04 7.53
N LYS A 197 -15.16 2.22 6.92
CA LYS A 197 -15.58 0.96 6.28
C LYS A 197 -16.00 -0.07 7.32
N GLU A 198 -15.25 -0.20 8.41
CA GLU A 198 -15.58 -1.11 9.52
C GLU A 198 -16.89 -0.72 10.20
N VAL A 199 -17.10 0.57 10.48
CA VAL A 199 -18.36 1.08 11.03
C VAL A 199 -19.52 0.78 10.08
N ARG A 200 -19.36 1.00 8.77
CA ARG A 200 -20.41 0.65 7.78
C ARG A 200 -20.73 -0.84 7.79
N LYS A 201 -19.72 -1.68 7.89
CA LYS A 201 -19.88 -3.13 7.98
C LYS A 201 -20.65 -3.54 9.24
N LEU A 202 -20.27 -3.00 10.40
CA LEU A 202 -20.98 -3.23 11.66
C LEU A 202 -22.44 -2.77 11.60
N LEU A 203 -22.70 -1.60 11.02
CA LEU A 203 -24.07 -1.08 10.84
C LEU A 203 -24.91 -1.98 9.92
N ASN A 204 -24.32 -2.52 8.85
CA ASN A 204 -25.01 -3.47 7.98
C ASN A 204 -25.32 -4.78 8.70
N ASN A 205 -24.36 -5.32 9.47
CA ASN A 205 -24.57 -6.52 10.28
C ASN A 205 -25.68 -6.31 11.32
N PHE A 206 -25.69 -5.15 11.98
CA PHE A 206 -26.74 -4.77 12.92
C PHE A 206 -28.13 -4.72 12.27
N LYS A 207 -28.24 -4.14 11.06
CA LYS A 207 -29.51 -4.14 10.30
C LYS A 207 -30.01 -5.54 9.97
N VAL A 208 -29.12 -6.44 9.56
CA VAL A 208 -29.47 -7.84 9.28
C VAL A 208 -29.98 -8.54 10.55
N LEU A 209 -29.33 -8.30 11.69
CA LEU A 209 -29.77 -8.81 12.99
C LEU A 209 -31.15 -8.27 13.38
N GLN A 210 -31.39 -6.96 13.22
CA GLN A 210 -32.71 -6.36 13.48
C GLN A 210 -33.81 -7.03 12.64
N CYS A 211 -33.62 -7.17 11.33
CA CYS A 211 -34.60 -7.86 10.47
C CYS A 211 -34.82 -9.32 10.87
N SER A 212 -33.80 -10.01 11.37
CA SER A 212 -33.90 -11.40 11.82
C SER A 212 -34.71 -11.50 13.12
N ILE A 213 -34.47 -10.59 14.07
CA ILE A 213 -35.21 -10.48 15.33
C ILE A 213 -36.68 -10.14 15.07
N GLU A 214 -36.96 -9.19 14.17
CA GLU A 214 -38.34 -8.84 13.79
C GLU A 214 -39.11 -10.03 13.21
N LYS A 215 -38.50 -10.77 12.28
CA LYS A 215 -39.09 -11.99 11.71
C LYS A 215 -39.33 -13.06 12.77
N PHE A 216 -38.40 -13.23 13.71
CA PHE A 216 -38.56 -14.15 14.84
C PHE A 216 -39.75 -13.76 15.72
N TRP A 217 -39.85 -12.49 16.12
CA TRP A 217 -40.98 -11.99 16.90
C TRP A 217 -42.32 -12.11 16.18
N GLN A 218 -42.38 -11.78 14.89
CA GLN A 218 -43.59 -11.94 14.09
C GLN A 218 -44.06 -13.41 14.06
N LYS A 219 -43.12 -14.35 13.96
CA LYS A 219 -43.41 -15.78 14.00
C LYS A 219 -43.96 -16.21 15.36
N GLU A 220 -43.30 -15.83 16.46
CA GLU A 220 -43.76 -16.18 17.81
C GLU A 220 -45.12 -15.55 18.15
N MET A 221 -45.35 -14.29 17.78
CA MET A 221 -46.64 -13.64 17.95
C MET A 221 -47.76 -14.30 17.14
N SER A 222 -47.43 -14.89 15.98
CA SER A 222 -48.40 -15.64 15.18
C SER A 222 -48.79 -16.96 15.85
N LYS A 223 -47.84 -17.67 16.49
CA LYS A 223 -48.12 -18.89 17.27
C LYS A 223 -49.02 -18.63 18.46
N ILE A 224 -48.76 -17.55 19.20
CA ILE A 224 -49.59 -17.11 20.35
C ILE A 224 -51.03 -16.86 19.88
N LYS A 225 -51.21 -16.14 18.76
CA LYS A 225 -52.55 -15.87 18.19
C LYS A 225 -53.24 -17.12 17.64
N GLY A 226 -52.47 -18.10 17.17
CA GLY A 226 -52.99 -19.36 16.62
C GLY A 226 -53.42 -20.40 17.67
N GLY A 227 -53.19 -20.16 18.96
CA GLY A 227 -53.56 -21.09 20.04
C GLY A 227 -52.66 -22.32 20.15
N GLU A 228 -51.47 -22.31 19.54
CA GLU A 228 -50.51 -23.43 19.55
C GLU A 228 -49.68 -23.51 20.84
N LEU A 229 -49.76 -22.51 21.72
CA LEU A 229 -49.13 -22.55 23.04
C LEU A 229 -50.15 -23.06 24.06
N ARG A 230 -50.20 -24.38 24.24
CA ARG A 230 -50.71 -25.02 25.46
C ARG A 230 -49.58 -25.25 26.44
#